data_AF-A0A0G1TXE4-F1
#
_entry.id   AF-A0A0G1TXE4-F1
#
_cell.length_a   1.000
_cell.length_b   1.000
_cell.length_c   1.000
_cell.angle_alpha   90.00
_cell.angle_beta   90.00
_cell.angle_gamma   90.00
#
_symmetry.space_group_name_H-M   'P 1'
#
loop_
_entity.id
_entity.type
_entity.pdbx_description
1 polymer ?
#
loop_
_entity_poly.entity_id
_entity_poly.type
_entity_poly.pdbx_seq_one_letter_code
_entity_poly.pdbx_strand_id
1 'polypeptide(L)'
;MEGDVSATMHPPNPAPVRRALIAEGPNEGDHGFDGRESIEMFREFLSRYGGRASLINMDNLMDFFKYRIDKERRDRDIPKNFLASLVDSYDYTVLSEVKEALYFYNEEQVSKDVLNYLCAINYEPGSKIKCEYTGEEMEVTIDFLKLMASRLSGRQMTDQEALRYAQDTQRKYITVVVRERAKITDTDLYRDLCNAYKRNLKEKVLQPFVGNDNFRGAIIAYNTRGFDTFDTRIREHVSRMMKNLMVKLKPGYTEQGAKEICLYVLDRKLTEKFN
;
A
#
# COMPACT_ATOMS: atom_id res chain seq x y z
N MET A 1 26.27 32.28 -13.41
CA MET A 1 24.82 32.29 -13.61
C MET A 1 24.53 31.27 -14.69
N GLU A 2 23.47 30.48 -14.49
CA GLU A 2 23.01 29.34 -15.28
C GLU A 2 23.78 28.02 -15.12
N GLY A 3 22.99 26.98 -14.81
CA GLY A 3 23.43 25.64 -14.44
C GLY A 3 22.37 24.91 -13.61
N ASP A 4 21.12 24.97 -14.07
CA ASP A 4 20.02 24.09 -13.66
C ASP A 4 20.41 22.62 -13.96
N VAL A 5 20.04 21.68 -13.10
CA VAL A 5 19.20 20.51 -13.45
C VAL A 5 18.96 19.71 -12.16
N SER A 6 17.78 19.97 -11.62
CA SER A 6 16.90 19.06 -10.89
C SER A 6 17.17 17.56 -11.14
N ALA A 7 17.72 16.87 -10.14
CA ALA A 7 17.81 15.41 -10.08
C ALA A 7 16.42 14.81 -9.89
N THR A 8 15.70 14.63 -11.00
CA THR A 8 14.46 13.85 -11.04
C THR A 8 14.84 12.37 -10.98
N MET A 9 14.52 11.71 -9.85
CA MET A 9 14.60 10.26 -9.73
C MET A 9 13.63 9.63 -10.75
N HIS A 10 14.15 9.26 -11.91
CA HIS A 10 13.44 8.43 -12.87
C HIS A 10 13.31 7.02 -12.28
N PRO A 11 12.15 6.35 -12.44
CA PRO A 11 12.03 4.94 -12.09
C PRO A 11 13.07 4.13 -12.89
N PRO A 12 13.68 3.09 -12.30
CA PRO A 12 14.73 2.32 -12.97
C PRO A 12 14.18 1.70 -14.25
N ASN A 13 14.90 1.88 -15.35
CA ASN A 13 14.59 1.26 -16.64
C ASN A 13 14.57 -0.27 -16.45
N PRO A 14 13.46 -0.99 -16.75
CA PRO A 14 13.38 -2.44 -16.55
C PRO A 14 14.16 -3.26 -17.59
N ALA A 15 14.57 -2.64 -18.71
CA ALA A 15 15.29 -3.30 -19.80
C ALA A 15 16.67 -3.92 -19.39
N PRO A 16 17.50 -3.29 -18.56
CA PRO A 16 18.71 -3.92 -18.02
C PRO A 16 18.44 -5.10 -17.10
N VAL A 17 17.46 -5.00 -16.19
CA VAL A 17 17.10 -6.10 -15.26
C VAL A 17 16.58 -7.31 -16.04
N ARG A 18 15.71 -7.08 -17.03
CA ARG A 18 15.18 -8.14 -17.89
C ARG A 18 16.27 -8.84 -18.71
N ARG A 19 17.26 -8.09 -19.21
CA ARG A 19 18.40 -8.65 -19.95
C ARG A 19 19.32 -9.47 -19.06
N ALA A 20 19.56 -9.04 -17.82
CA ALA A 20 20.32 -9.81 -16.84
C ALA A 20 19.62 -11.14 -16.51
N LEU A 21 18.31 -11.13 -16.24
CA LEU A 21 17.52 -12.34 -15.99
C LEU A 21 17.56 -13.34 -17.17
N ILE A 22 17.42 -12.87 -18.40
CA ILE A 22 17.49 -13.75 -19.58
C ILE A 22 18.88 -14.35 -19.77
N ALA A 23 19.94 -13.61 -19.40
CA ALA A 23 21.32 -14.08 -19.48
C ALA A 23 21.68 -15.11 -18.40
N GLU A 24 20.90 -15.20 -17.31
CA GLU A 24 21.07 -16.20 -16.25
C GLU A 24 20.42 -17.55 -16.60
N GLY A 25 19.40 -17.55 -17.45
CA GLY A 25 18.65 -18.76 -17.85
C GLY A 25 19.48 -19.97 -18.32
N PRO A 26 20.60 -19.81 -19.06
CA PRO A 26 21.44 -20.94 -19.47
C PRO A 26 22.16 -21.66 -18.33
N ASN A 27 22.39 -20.99 -17.19
CA ASN A 27 23.07 -21.55 -16.01
C ASN A 27 22.08 -21.83 -14.87
N GLU A 28 20.78 -21.66 -15.12
CA GLU A 28 19.71 -21.84 -14.14
C GLU A 28 19.54 -23.34 -13.85
N GLY A 29 19.92 -23.77 -12.63
CA GLY A 29 19.89 -25.17 -12.20
C GLY A 29 21.24 -25.89 -12.16
N ASP A 30 22.34 -25.24 -12.56
CA ASP A 30 23.69 -25.83 -12.46
C ASP A 30 24.22 -25.86 -11.02
N HIS A 31 23.71 -24.97 -10.16
CA HIS A 31 24.08 -24.80 -8.76
C HIS A 31 22.84 -24.50 -7.90
N GLY A 32 22.89 -24.82 -6.61
CA GLY A 32 21.78 -24.60 -5.68
C GLY A 32 21.37 -25.85 -4.91
N PHE A 33 20.16 -25.84 -4.37
CA PHE A 33 19.55 -27.00 -3.71
C PHE A 33 18.72 -27.79 -4.72
N ASP A 34 18.96 -29.10 -4.80
CA ASP A 34 18.12 -29.94 -5.65
C ASP A 34 16.72 -30.17 -5.03
N GLY A 35 15.83 -30.81 -5.77
CA GLY A 35 14.46 -31.07 -5.30
C GLY A 35 14.39 -31.96 -4.06
N ARG A 36 15.30 -32.92 -3.90
CA ARG A 36 15.34 -33.81 -2.71
C ARG A 36 15.86 -33.06 -1.49
N GLU A 37 16.93 -32.28 -1.67
CA GLU A 37 17.49 -31.41 -0.64
C GLU A 37 16.47 -30.37 -0.18
N SER A 38 15.75 -29.76 -1.12
CA SER A 38 14.66 -28.81 -0.83
C SER A 38 13.55 -29.46 0.00
N ILE A 39 13.16 -30.69 -0.33
CA ILE A 39 12.16 -31.45 0.44
C ILE A 39 12.69 -31.78 1.85
N GLU A 40 13.95 -32.19 1.97
CA GLU A 40 14.59 -32.50 3.25
C GLU A 40 14.67 -31.26 4.15
N MET A 41 15.13 -30.13 3.61
CA MET A 41 15.15 -28.84 4.29
C MET A 41 13.75 -28.43 4.77
N PHE A 42 12.74 -28.58 3.91
CA PHE A 42 11.37 -28.26 4.26
C PHE A 42 10.82 -29.15 5.38
N ARG A 43 11.10 -30.46 5.34
CA ARG A 43 10.73 -31.39 6.41
C ARG A 43 11.42 -31.05 7.72
N GLU A 44 12.70 -30.72 7.68
CA GLU A 44 13.45 -30.30 8.86
C GLU A 44 12.90 -29.00 9.46
N PHE A 45 12.61 -28.03 8.60
CA PHE A 45 12.00 -26.77 8.98
C PHE A 45 10.64 -26.98 9.69
N LEU A 46 9.75 -27.78 9.08
CA LEU A 46 8.46 -28.09 9.68
C LEU A 46 8.57 -28.89 10.97
N SER A 47 9.50 -29.85 11.06
CA SER A 47 9.74 -30.61 12.30
C SER A 47 10.15 -29.68 13.46
N ARG A 48 10.95 -28.65 13.16
CA ARG A 48 11.47 -27.72 14.17
C ARG A 48 10.46 -26.65 14.63
N TYR A 49 9.63 -26.17 13.72
CA TYR A 49 8.76 -25.01 13.98
C TYR A 49 7.27 -25.33 13.93
N GLY A 50 6.84 -26.35 13.21
CA GLY A 50 5.43 -26.66 12.95
C GLY A 50 4.65 -27.26 14.13
N GLY A 51 5.34 -27.81 15.14
CA GLY A 51 4.69 -28.37 16.34
C GLY A 51 4.45 -27.38 17.48
N ARG A 52 4.72 -26.08 17.27
CA ARG A 52 4.63 -25.05 18.30
C ARG A 52 3.21 -24.47 18.36
N ALA A 53 2.82 -23.92 19.52
CA ALA A 53 1.56 -23.20 19.67
C ALA A 53 1.55 -21.86 18.90
N SER A 54 2.73 -21.28 18.63
CA SER A 54 2.90 -20.10 17.79
C SER A 54 2.91 -20.47 16.31
N LEU A 55 2.37 -19.62 15.44
CA LEU A 55 2.50 -19.82 14.00
C LEU A 55 3.95 -19.67 13.55
N ILE A 56 4.27 -20.30 12.41
CA ILE A 56 5.55 -20.12 11.74
C ILE A 56 5.58 -18.71 11.13
N ASN A 57 6.67 -17.99 11.37
CA ASN A 57 6.86 -16.63 10.85
C ASN A 57 8.22 -16.46 10.13
N MET A 58 8.44 -15.26 9.58
CA MET A 58 9.67 -14.94 8.84
C MET A 58 10.94 -14.99 9.69
N ASP A 59 10.86 -14.80 11.01
CA ASP A 59 12.01 -14.97 11.89
C ASP A 59 12.42 -16.44 11.98
N ASN A 60 11.46 -17.36 12.04
CA ASN A 60 11.76 -18.79 12.00
C ASN A 60 12.45 -19.21 10.70
N LEU A 61 12.01 -18.64 9.57
CA LEU A 61 12.63 -18.88 8.27
C LEU A 61 14.07 -18.35 8.25
N MET A 62 14.28 -17.09 8.65
CA MET A 62 15.62 -16.49 8.68
C MET A 62 16.57 -17.23 9.63
N ASP A 63 16.09 -17.62 10.81
CA ASP A 63 16.86 -18.42 11.76
C ASP A 63 17.24 -19.79 11.18
N PHE A 64 16.34 -20.44 10.44
CA PHE A 64 16.64 -21.70 9.79
C PHE A 64 17.82 -21.56 8.82
N PHE A 65 17.76 -20.59 7.89
CA PHE A 65 18.84 -20.34 6.94
C PHE A 65 20.14 -19.85 7.60
N LYS A 66 20.03 -19.15 8.74
CA LYS A 66 21.20 -18.63 9.46
C LYS A 66 21.95 -19.70 10.25
N TYR A 67 21.23 -20.64 10.86
CA TYR A 67 21.80 -21.56 11.86
C TYR A 67 21.83 -23.04 11.43
N ARG A 68 21.06 -23.43 10.41
CA ARG A 68 20.99 -24.84 9.97
C ARG A 68 21.73 -25.09 8.67
N ILE A 69 21.80 -24.10 7.80
CA ILE A 69 22.61 -24.16 6.61
C ILE A 69 23.99 -23.61 6.95
N ASP A 70 25.01 -24.44 6.72
CA ASP A 70 26.40 -24.01 6.85
C ASP A 70 26.64 -22.72 6.05
N LYS A 71 27.48 -21.83 6.59
CA LYS A 71 27.71 -20.51 6.01
C LYS A 71 28.29 -20.62 4.59
N GLU A 72 29.27 -21.49 4.37
CA GLU A 72 29.92 -21.63 3.07
C GLU A 72 28.94 -22.21 2.05
N ARG A 73 28.16 -23.21 2.46
CA ARG A 73 27.08 -23.76 1.64
C ARG A 73 26.04 -22.70 1.27
N ARG A 74 25.56 -21.95 2.26
CA ARG A 74 24.55 -20.91 2.06
C ARG A 74 25.04 -19.81 1.11
N ASP A 75 26.26 -19.31 1.33
CA ASP A 75 26.79 -18.18 0.56
C ASP A 75 27.16 -18.61 -0.89
N ARG A 76 27.37 -19.91 -1.13
CA ARG A 76 27.55 -20.48 -2.48
C ARG A 76 26.22 -20.72 -3.20
N ASP A 77 25.26 -21.33 -2.51
CA ASP A 77 24.06 -21.88 -3.14
C ASP A 77 22.86 -20.90 -3.10
N ILE A 78 22.92 -19.85 -2.28
CA ILE A 78 21.88 -18.81 -2.18
C ILE A 78 22.44 -17.48 -2.67
N PRO A 79 21.79 -16.82 -3.65
CA PRO A 79 22.24 -15.53 -4.14
C PRO A 79 22.34 -14.49 -3.03
N LYS A 80 23.36 -13.63 -3.13
CA LYS A 80 23.53 -12.50 -2.23
C LYS A 80 22.25 -11.65 -2.23
N ASN A 81 21.77 -11.30 -1.04
CA ASN A 81 20.54 -10.56 -0.79
C ASN A 81 19.21 -11.29 -1.10
N PHE A 82 19.22 -12.57 -1.53
CA PHE A 82 17.98 -13.30 -1.78
C PHE A 82 17.07 -13.33 -0.55
N LEU A 83 17.61 -13.74 0.60
CA LEU A 83 16.86 -13.82 1.85
C LEU A 83 16.35 -12.44 2.32
N ALA A 84 17.15 -11.39 2.13
CA ALA A 84 16.73 -10.02 2.43
C ALA A 84 15.58 -9.59 1.53
N SER A 85 15.67 -9.85 0.22
CA SER A 85 14.63 -9.53 -0.76
C SER A 85 13.35 -10.34 -0.51
N LEU A 86 13.47 -11.58 -0.05
CA LEU A 86 12.34 -12.41 0.35
C LEU A 86 11.61 -11.82 1.56
N VAL A 87 12.35 -11.36 2.57
CA VAL A 87 11.78 -10.63 3.71
C VAL A 87 11.12 -9.33 3.28
N ASP A 88 11.77 -8.54 2.42
CA ASP A 88 11.19 -7.29 1.91
C ASP A 88 9.90 -7.52 1.13
N SER A 89 9.86 -8.57 0.31
CA SER A 89 8.67 -8.99 -0.44
C SER A 89 7.53 -9.40 0.50
N TYR A 90 7.83 -10.17 1.54
CA TYR A 90 6.85 -10.54 2.56
C TYR A 90 6.35 -9.32 3.33
N ASP A 91 7.26 -8.47 3.80
CA ASP A 91 6.93 -7.25 4.55
C ASP A 91 6.01 -6.35 3.73
N TYR A 92 6.31 -6.14 2.44
CA TYR A 92 5.48 -5.35 1.54
C TYR A 92 4.10 -5.97 1.34
N THR A 93 4.03 -7.29 1.14
CA THR A 93 2.76 -8.02 0.94
C THR A 93 1.87 -7.88 2.17
N VAL A 94 2.39 -8.18 3.35
CA VAL A 94 1.63 -8.10 4.60
C VAL A 94 1.21 -6.66 4.91
N LEU A 95 2.09 -5.68 4.68
CA LEU A 95 1.74 -4.27 4.82
C LEU A 95 0.57 -3.90 3.90
N SER A 96 0.60 -4.31 2.64
CA SER A 96 -0.46 -4.02 1.66
C SER A 96 -1.79 -4.65 2.06
N GLU A 97 -1.77 -5.90 2.55
CA GLU A 97 -2.94 -6.62 3.02
C GLU A 97 -3.56 -5.96 4.26
N VAL A 98 -2.74 -5.56 5.23
CA VAL A 98 -3.22 -4.85 6.43
C VAL A 98 -3.76 -3.46 6.06
N LYS A 99 -3.09 -2.73 5.16
CA LYS A 99 -3.62 -1.47 4.62
C LYS A 99 -4.98 -1.72 3.96
N GLU A 100 -5.12 -2.76 3.14
CA GLU A 100 -6.39 -3.10 2.49
C GLU A 100 -7.50 -3.48 3.46
N ALA A 101 -7.17 -4.23 4.50
CA ALA A 101 -8.15 -4.64 5.50
C ALA A 101 -8.66 -3.47 6.35
N LEU A 102 -7.80 -2.49 6.64
CA LEU A 102 -8.20 -1.24 7.29
C LEU A 102 -8.91 -0.28 6.34
N TYR A 103 -8.63 -0.41 5.05
CA TYR A 103 -9.15 0.50 4.04
C TYR A 103 -10.64 0.27 3.82
N PHE A 104 -11.43 1.21 4.33
CA PHE A 104 -12.84 1.36 4.03
C PHE A 104 -13.04 2.75 3.46
N TYR A 105 -13.52 2.83 2.22
CA TYR A 105 -13.80 4.11 1.59
C TYR A 105 -15.28 4.22 1.28
N ASN A 106 -15.78 5.45 1.42
CA ASN A 106 -17.08 5.80 0.88
C ASN A 106 -16.88 6.10 -0.61
N GLU A 107 -17.21 5.13 -1.48
CA GLU A 107 -17.18 5.28 -2.94
C GLU A 107 -17.87 6.55 -3.41
N GLU A 108 -19.01 6.83 -2.80
CA GLU A 108 -19.82 8.00 -3.07
C GLU A 108 -19.06 9.28 -2.73
N GLN A 109 -18.38 9.33 -1.58
CA GLN A 109 -17.58 10.50 -1.19
C GLN A 109 -16.38 10.72 -2.11
N VAL A 110 -15.66 9.65 -2.50
CA VAL A 110 -14.52 9.78 -3.42
C VAL A 110 -14.98 10.29 -4.77
N SER A 111 -16.05 9.70 -5.31
CA SER A 111 -16.69 10.15 -6.56
C SER A 111 -17.06 11.62 -6.48
N LYS A 112 -17.77 12.00 -5.42
CA LYS A 112 -18.26 13.35 -5.18
C LYS A 112 -17.13 14.37 -5.05
N ASP A 113 -16.09 14.08 -4.27
CA ASP A 113 -14.91 14.94 -4.12
C ASP A 113 -14.20 15.14 -5.47
N VAL A 114 -14.03 14.08 -6.26
CA VAL A 114 -13.41 14.15 -7.59
C VAL A 114 -14.25 14.97 -8.57
N LEU A 115 -15.57 14.79 -8.58
CA LEU A 115 -16.48 15.55 -9.44
C LEU A 115 -16.51 17.03 -9.06
N ASN A 116 -16.57 17.34 -7.77
CA ASN A 116 -16.48 18.72 -7.28
C ASN A 116 -15.14 19.36 -7.68
N TYR A 117 -14.04 18.63 -7.60
CA TYR A 117 -12.73 19.11 -8.06
C TYR A 117 -12.70 19.36 -9.57
N LEU A 118 -13.18 18.42 -10.39
CA LEU A 118 -13.27 18.60 -11.85
C LEU A 118 -14.16 19.77 -12.24
N CYS A 119 -15.18 20.08 -11.45
CA CYS A 119 -15.98 21.29 -11.64
C CYS A 119 -15.19 22.55 -11.26
N ALA A 120 -14.60 22.56 -10.05
CA ALA A 120 -13.91 23.73 -9.48
C ALA A 120 -12.73 24.23 -10.31
N ILE A 121 -11.95 23.33 -10.95
CA ILE A 121 -10.78 23.72 -11.78
C ILE A 121 -11.15 24.55 -13.02
N ASN A 122 -12.44 24.69 -13.35
CA ASN A 122 -12.91 25.52 -14.46
C ASN A 122 -13.22 26.97 -14.05
N TYR A 123 -13.05 27.31 -12.78
CA TYR A 123 -13.37 28.62 -12.22
C TYR A 123 -12.17 29.23 -11.49
N GLU A 124 -12.16 30.54 -11.37
CA GLU A 124 -11.11 31.26 -10.66
C GLU A 124 -11.29 31.13 -9.13
N PRO A 125 -10.20 31.09 -8.35
CA PRO A 125 -10.29 31.14 -6.89
C PRO A 125 -11.08 32.35 -6.39
N GLY A 126 -11.98 32.13 -5.42
CA GLY A 126 -12.96 33.10 -4.93
C GLY A 126 -14.35 32.97 -5.56
N SER A 127 -14.50 32.15 -6.62
CA SER A 127 -15.79 31.91 -7.26
C SER A 127 -16.71 31.06 -6.39
N LYS A 128 -17.97 31.47 -6.26
CA LYS A 128 -19.04 30.61 -5.71
C LYS A 128 -19.75 29.92 -6.85
N ILE A 129 -19.71 28.59 -6.85
CA ILE A 129 -20.23 27.77 -7.94
C ILE A 129 -21.17 26.70 -7.41
N LYS A 130 -22.09 26.27 -8.27
CA LYS A 130 -22.87 25.06 -8.06
C LYS A 130 -22.33 23.98 -9.00
N CYS A 131 -21.83 22.89 -8.44
CA CYS A 131 -21.26 21.80 -9.21
C CYS A 131 -22.33 21.16 -10.09
N GLU A 132 -22.12 21.12 -11.40
CA GLU A 132 -23.07 20.56 -12.37
C GLU A 132 -23.26 19.05 -12.21
N TYR A 133 -22.29 18.35 -11.61
CA TYR A 133 -22.31 16.90 -11.44
C TYR A 133 -22.96 16.44 -10.14
N THR A 134 -22.72 17.17 -9.04
CA THR A 134 -23.16 16.78 -7.68
C THR A 134 -24.31 17.63 -7.18
N GLY A 135 -24.53 18.80 -7.78
CA GLY A 135 -25.51 19.79 -7.35
C GLY A 135 -25.09 20.60 -6.11
N GLU A 136 -23.89 20.38 -5.57
CA GLU A 136 -23.42 21.09 -4.38
C GLU A 136 -22.96 22.51 -4.68
N GLU A 137 -23.27 23.42 -3.75
CA GLU A 137 -22.72 24.76 -3.76
C GLU A 137 -21.39 24.78 -3.02
N MET A 138 -20.37 25.39 -3.63
CA MET A 138 -19.04 25.48 -3.05
C MET A 138 -18.33 26.76 -3.48
N GLU A 139 -17.37 27.19 -2.66
CA GLU A 139 -16.44 28.25 -3.01
C GLU A 139 -15.12 27.63 -3.48
N VAL A 140 -14.65 28.04 -4.66
CA VAL A 140 -13.38 27.59 -5.20
C VAL A 140 -12.27 28.33 -4.45
N THR A 141 -11.65 27.68 -3.47
CA THR A 141 -10.54 28.28 -2.71
C THR A 141 -9.22 27.60 -3.04
N ILE A 142 -8.11 28.31 -2.81
CA ILE A 142 -6.76 27.71 -2.94
C ILE A 142 -6.62 26.52 -1.98
N ASP A 143 -7.16 26.62 -0.77
CA ASP A 143 -7.15 25.53 0.21
C ASP A 143 -7.89 24.28 -0.27
N PHE A 144 -9.04 24.46 -0.94
CA PHE A 144 -9.76 23.35 -1.55
C PHE A 144 -8.94 22.68 -2.66
N LEU A 145 -8.38 23.45 -3.58
CA LEU A 145 -7.54 22.93 -4.67
C LEU A 145 -6.31 22.20 -4.13
N LYS A 146 -5.68 22.75 -3.09
CA LYS A 146 -4.52 22.17 -2.40
C LYS A 146 -4.88 20.86 -1.70
N LEU A 147 -6.00 20.82 -0.98
CA LEU A 147 -6.51 19.61 -0.35
C LEU A 147 -6.71 18.49 -1.38
N MET A 148 -7.37 18.81 -2.50
CA MET A 148 -7.63 17.84 -3.56
C MET A 148 -6.35 17.40 -4.27
N ALA A 149 -5.46 18.33 -4.64
CA ALA A 149 -4.17 18.03 -5.23
C ALA A 149 -3.33 17.12 -4.32
N SER A 150 -3.35 17.36 -3.01
CA SER A 150 -2.65 16.51 -2.04
C SER A 150 -3.24 15.11 -1.91
N ARG A 151 -4.57 14.98 -1.96
CA ARG A 151 -5.27 13.68 -1.96
C ARG A 151 -4.99 12.89 -3.25
N LEU A 152 -4.97 13.56 -4.40
CA LEU A 152 -4.76 12.94 -5.72
C LEU A 152 -3.29 12.61 -6.01
N SER A 153 -2.35 13.40 -5.50
CA SER A 153 -0.92 13.17 -5.68
C SER A 153 -0.28 12.30 -4.60
N GLY A 154 -0.91 12.19 -3.43
CA GLY A 154 -0.41 11.42 -2.30
C GLY A 154 0.57 12.18 -1.41
N ARG A 155 0.99 13.41 -1.78
CA ARG A 155 1.92 14.24 -0.99
C ARG A 155 1.31 15.58 -0.61
N GLN A 156 1.88 16.24 0.39
CA GLN A 156 1.53 17.63 0.67
C GLN A 156 1.95 18.51 -0.51
N MET A 157 1.06 19.41 -0.89
CA MET A 157 1.25 20.36 -1.99
C MET A 157 1.36 21.76 -1.41
N THR A 158 2.22 22.59 -1.99
CA THR A 158 2.15 24.05 -1.76
C THR A 158 1.05 24.68 -2.61
N ASP A 159 0.70 25.93 -2.33
CA ASP A 159 -0.34 26.65 -3.06
C ASP A 159 0.00 26.76 -4.56
N GLN A 160 1.26 27.06 -4.88
CA GLN A 160 1.73 27.12 -6.27
C GLN A 160 1.66 25.76 -6.97
N GLU A 161 2.04 24.68 -6.27
CA GLU A 161 1.96 23.32 -6.83
C GLU A 161 0.53 22.89 -7.07
N ALA A 162 -0.39 23.23 -6.16
CA ALA A 162 -1.81 22.94 -6.28
C ALA A 162 -2.43 23.66 -7.48
N LEU A 163 -2.12 24.95 -7.68
CA LEU A 163 -2.57 25.72 -8.84
C LEU A 163 -2.06 25.13 -10.15
N ARG A 164 -0.76 24.75 -10.21
CA ARG A 164 -0.19 24.09 -11.40
C ARG A 164 -0.88 22.75 -11.67
N TYR A 165 -1.10 21.94 -10.63
CA TYR A 165 -1.79 20.65 -10.75
C TYR A 165 -3.24 20.82 -11.25
N ALA A 166 -3.95 21.84 -10.77
CA ALA A 166 -5.28 22.20 -11.24
C ALA A 166 -5.28 22.58 -12.72
N GLN A 167 -4.35 23.44 -13.16
CA GLN A 167 -4.20 23.83 -14.56
C GLN A 167 -3.88 22.63 -15.47
N ASP A 168 -2.99 21.74 -15.05
CA ASP A 168 -2.66 20.52 -15.78
C ASP A 168 -3.87 19.59 -15.92
N THR A 169 -4.65 19.46 -14.84
CA THR A 169 -5.88 18.67 -14.84
C THR A 169 -6.95 19.30 -15.72
N GLN A 170 -7.09 20.63 -15.68
CA GLN A 170 -8.06 21.38 -16.48
C GLN A 170 -7.80 21.21 -17.99
N ARG A 171 -6.52 21.25 -18.41
CA ARG A 171 -6.14 20.99 -19.80
C ARG A 171 -6.58 19.60 -20.28
N LYS A 172 -6.40 18.58 -19.42
CA LYS A 172 -6.89 17.21 -19.70
C LYS A 172 -8.41 17.18 -19.76
N TYR A 173 -9.08 17.81 -18.80
CA TYR A 173 -10.54 17.89 -18.73
C TYR A 173 -11.14 18.52 -20.00
N ILE A 174 -10.63 19.68 -20.45
CA ILE A 174 -11.09 20.33 -21.69
C ILE A 174 -10.90 19.40 -22.89
N THR A 175 -9.75 18.71 -22.97
CA THR A 175 -9.47 17.76 -24.06
C THR A 175 -10.51 16.64 -24.11
N VAL A 176 -10.87 16.08 -22.94
CA VAL A 176 -11.86 15.00 -22.80
C VAL A 176 -13.26 15.49 -23.15
N VAL A 177 -13.71 16.61 -22.56
CA VAL A 177 -15.08 17.13 -22.76
C VAL A 177 -15.32 17.55 -24.21
N VAL A 178 -14.33 18.16 -24.87
CA VAL A 178 -14.45 18.60 -26.27
C VAL A 178 -14.45 17.40 -27.24
N ARG A 179 -13.65 16.37 -26.98
CA ARG A 179 -13.47 15.24 -27.92
C ARG A 179 -14.50 14.13 -27.74
N GLU A 180 -14.82 13.77 -26.50
CA GLU A 180 -15.48 12.49 -26.22
C GLU A 180 -17.01 12.60 -26.16
N ARG A 181 -17.58 13.81 -25.99
CA ARG A 181 -19.03 14.05 -25.76
C ARG A 181 -19.66 13.04 -24.77
N ALA A 182 -18.85 12.48 -23.88
CA ALA A 182 -19.23 11.45 -22.93
C ALA A 182 -19.52 12.09 -21.57
N LYS A 183 -20.30 11.39 -20.73
CA LYS A 183 -20.46 11.80 -19.33
C LYS A 183 -19.08 11.74 -18.65
N ILE A 184 -18.73 12.75 -17.86
CA ILE A 184 -17.41 12.82 -17.22
C ILE A 184 -17.11 11.56 -16.39
N THR A 185 -18.11 10.94 -15.79
CA THR A 185 -18.02 9.71 -14.98
C THR A 185 -17.57 8.48 -15.75
N ASP A 186 -17.70 8.49 -17.08
CA ASP A 186 -17.35 7.36 -17.94
C ASP A 186 -15.92 7.50 -18.52
N THR A 187 -15.27 8.64 -18.27
CA THR A 187 -13.97 9.00 -18.86
C THR A 187 -12.80 8.37 -18.10
N ASP A 188 -11.69 8.13 -18.81
CA ASP A 188 -10.46 7.63 -18.19
C ASP A 188 -9.88 8.67 -17.20
N LEU A 189 -10.05 9.97 -17.46
CA LEU A 189 -9.65 11.02 -16.52
C LEU A 189 -10.33 10.87 -15.16
N TYR A 190 -11.65 10.70 -15.13
CA TYR A 190 -12.38 10.51 -13.88
C TYR A 190 -11.95 9.22 -13.17
N ARG A 191 -11.80 8.12 -13.93
CA ARG A 191 -11.35 6.84 -13.40
C ARG A 191 -9.96 6.94 -12.77
N ASP A 192 -9.03 7.60 -13.45
CA ASP A 192 -7.66 7.79 -12.99
C ASP A 192 -7.59 8.64 -11.73
N LEU A 193 -8.37 9.73 -11.65
CA LEU A 193 -8.44 10.56 -10.46
C LEU A 193 -9.05 9.81 -9.28
N CYS A 194 -10.14 9.08 -9.49
CA CYS A 194 -10.73 8.22 -8.45
C CYS A 194 -9.74 7.16 -7.97
N ASN A 195 -9.04 6.48 -8.90
CA ASN A 195 -8.07 5.46 -8.56
C ASN A 195 -6.87 6.03 -7.80
N ALA A 196 -6.35 7.18 -8.23
CA ALA A 196 -5.27 7.87 -7.55
C ALA A 196 -5.68 8.28 -6.13
N TYR A 197 -6.88 8.87 -5.98
CA TYR A 197 -7.45 9.20 -4.68
C TYR A 197 -7.52 7.97 -3.77
N LYS A 198 -8.13 6.88 -4.25
CA LYS A 198 -8.31 5.64 -3.47
C LYS A 198 -6.96 5.05 -3.06
N ARG A 199 -6.02 4.96 -3.99
CA ARG A 199 -4.67 4.47 -3.73
C ARG A 199 -3.99 5.27 -2.62
N ASN A 200 -4.02 6.60 -2.72
CA ASN A 200 -3.33 7.45 -1.75
C ASN A 200 -4.01 7.45 -0.37
N LEU A 201 -5.33 7.29 -0.32
CA LEU A 201 -6.04 7.10 0.95
C LEU A 201 -5.68 5.74 1.58
N LYS A 202 -5.55 4.68 0.78
CA LYS A 202 -5.05 3.37 1.23
C LYS A 202 -3.63 3.47 1.77
N GLU A 203 -2.73 4.18 1.09
CA GLU A 203 -1.34 4.32 1.53
C GLU A 203 -1.22 4.96 2.92
N LYS A 204 -2.12 5.88 3.26
CA LYS A 204 -2.11 6.63 4.53
C LYS A 204 -3.00 6.04 5.62
N VAL A 205 -3.73 4.95 5.34
CA VAL A 205 -4.75 4.39 6.25
C VAL A 205 -4.18 3.99 7.62
N LEU A 206 -2.91 3.59 7.67
CA LEU A 206 -2.23 3.18 8.90
C LEU A 206 -1.68 4.35 9.73
N GLN A 207 -1.49 5.54 9.14
CA GLN A 207 -0.83 6.67 9.83
C GLN A 207 -1.48 7.04 11.18
N PRO A 208 -2.81 7.05 11.35
CA PRO A 208 -3.43 7.35 12.64
C PRO A 208 -3.20 6.31 13.74
N PHE A 209 -2.75 5.10 13.37
CA PHE A 209 -2.61 3.96 14.26
C PHE A 209 -1.14 3.63 14.58
N VAL A 210 -0.19 4.17 13.82
CA VAL A 210 1.25 4.00 14.09
C VAL A 210 1.58 4.64 15.44
N GLY A 211 2.20 3.86 16.35
CA GLY A 211 2.54 4.30 17.70
C GLY A 211 1.36 4.41 18.67
N ASN A 212 0.17 3.93 18.29
CA ASN A 212 -1.00 3.94 19.17
C ASN A 212 -1.11 2.64 19.97
N ASP A 213 -0.74 2.71 21.26
CA ASP A 213 -0.76 1.56 22.18
C ASP A 213 -2.17 0.99 22.39
N ASN A 214 -3.21 1.83 22.33
CA ASN A 214 -4.60 1.36 22.46
C ASN A 214 -5.01 0.53 21.25
N PHE A 215 -4.62 0.94 20.04
CA PHE A 215 -4.90 0.17 18.83
C PHE A 215 -4.16 -1.17 18.83
N ARG A 216 -2.88 -1.17 19.20
CA ARG A 216 -2.07 -2.39 19.37
C ARG A 216 -2.67 -3.31 20.45
N GLY A 217 -3.06 -2.77 21.59
CA GLY A 217 -3.72 -3.50 22.67
C GLY A 217 -5.05 -4.12 22.24
N ALA A 218 -5.85 -3.38 21.47
CA ALA A 218 -7.13 -3.87 20.95
C ALA A 218 -6.95 -5.03 19.96
N ILE A 219 -5.89 -5.05 19.15
CA ILE A 219 -5.53 -6.20 18.30
C ILE A 219 -5.25 -7.43 19.15
N ILE A 220 -4.41 -7.30 20.19
CA ILE A 220 -4.07 -8.41 21.10
C ILE A 220 -5.33 -8.95 21.79
N ALA A 221 -6.17 -8.03 22.29
CA ALA A 221 -7.37 -8.37 23.03
C ALA A 221 -8.55 -8.82 22.14
N TYR A 222 -8.44 -8.75 20.81
CA TYR A 222 -9.54 -9.06 19.90
C TYR A 222 -10.17 -10.43 20.21
N ASN A 223 -11.50 -10.51 20.22
CA ASN A 223 -12.28 -11.70 20.59
C ASN A 223 -12.04 -12.23 22.02
N THR A 224 -11.54 -11.40 22.93
CA THR A 224 -11.46 -11.68 24.37
C THR A 224 -12.35 -10.71 25.16
N ARG A 225 -12.63 -11.00 26.43
CA ARG A 225 -13.38 -10.08 27.31
C ARG A 225 -12.69 -8.72 27.48
N GLY A 226 -11.37 -8.67 27.35
CA GLY A 226 -10.61 -7.42 27.41
C GLY A 226 -10.84 -6.53 26.19
N PHE A 227 -11.43 -7.02 25.10
CA PHE A 227 -11.68 -6.20 23.92
C PHE A 227 -12.71 -5.09 24.20
N ASP A 228 -13.69 -5.34 25.06
CA ASP A 228 -14.78 -4.40 25.33
C ASP A 228 -14.36 -3.19 26.17
N THR A 229 -13.16 -3.19 26.72
CA THR A 229 -12.63 -2.05 27.49
C THR A 229 -12.08 -0.93 26.61
N PHE A 230 -11.91 -1.18 25.30
CA PHE A 230 -11.42 -0.20 24.34
C PHE A 230 -12.55 0.68 23.78
N ASP A 231 -12.21 1.88 23.32
CA ASP A 231 -13.21 2.80 22.77
C ASP A 231 -13.90 2.23 21.52
N THR A 232 -15.15 2.64 21.30
CA THR A 232 -16.01 2.12 20.22
C THR A 232 -15.37 2.27 18.83
N ARG A 233 -14.69 3.37 18.54
CA ARG A 233 -14.06 3.62 17.24
C ARG A 233 -12.87 2.69 17.03
N ILE A 234 -11.99 2.50 18.03
CA ILE A 234 -10.90 1.51 17.94
C ILE A 234 -11.47 0.11 17.74
N ARG A 235 -12.49 -0.28 18.53
CA ARG A 235 -13.11 -1.61 18.40
C ARG A 235 -13.73 -1.83 17.02
N GLU A 236 -14.39 -0.83 16.45
CA GLU A 236 -14.94 -0.90 15.09
C GLU A 236 -13.85 -1.06 14.03
N HIS A 237 -12.78 -0.27 14.10
CA HIS A 237 -11.66 -0.38 13.15
C HIS A 237 -10.99 -1.76 13.25
N VAL A 238 -10.66 -2.24 14.46
CA VAL A 238 -10.04 -3.55 14.65
C VAL A 238 -10.97 -4.68 14.21
N SER A 239 -12.25 -4.64 14.58
CA SER A 239 -13.21 -5.69 14.20
C SER A 239 -13.40 -5.81 12.70
N ARG A 240 -13.47 -4.67 11.99
CA ARG A 240 -13.57 -4.66 10.53
C ARG A 240 -12.29 -5.15 9.87
N MET A 241 -11.13 -4.69 10.34
CA MET A 241 -9.83 -5.13 9.86
C MET A 241 -9.68 -6.65 9.99
N MET A 242 -9.94 -7.20 11.18
CA MET A 242 -9.87 -8.65 11.43
C MET A 242 -10.84 -9.43 10.54
N LYS A 243 -12.09 -8.97 10.41
CA LYS A 243 -13.07 -9.59 9.51
C LYS A 243 -12.61 -9.58 8.05
N ASN A 244 -12.02 -8.48 7.59
CA ASN A 244 -11.53 -8.37 6.21
C ASN A 244 -10.33 -9.31 5.96
N LEU A 245 -9.37 -9.38 6.90
CA LEU A 245 -8.24 -10.31 6.84
C LEU A 245 -8.70 -11.78 6.81
N MET A 246 -9.70 -12.13 7.63
CA MET A 246 -10.17 -13.52 7.74
C MET A 246 -11.10 -13.96 6.59
N VAL A 247 -11.90 -13.05 6.01
CA VAL A 247 -12.98 -13.43 5.07
C VAL A 247 -12.77 -12.90 3.66
N LYS A 248 -12.23 -11.68 3.50
CA LYS A 248 -12.21 -11.00 2.20
C LYS A 248 -10.90 -11.18 1.45
N LEU A 249 -9.78 -11.28 2.15
CA LEU A 249 -8.48 -11.55 1.54
C LEU A 249 -8.35 -13.06 1.26
N LYS A 250 -7.68 -13.44 0.17
CA LYS A 250 -7.50 -14.85 -0.23
C LYS A 250 -6.03 -15.27 -0.16
N PRO A 251 -5.71 -16.45 0.39
CA PRO A 251 -6.57 -17.33 1.20
C PRO A 251 -6.72 -16.74 2.61
N GLY A 252 -7.94 -16.47 3.07
CA GLY A 252 -8.17 -15.70 4.31
C GLY A 252 -7.43 -16.25 5.53
N TYR A 253 -7.05 -15.35 6.44
CA TYR A 253 -6.30 -15.70 7.65
C TYR A 253 -7.17 -16.37 8.71
N THR A 254 -6.56 -17.17 9.59
CA THR A 254 -7.17 -17.51 10.88
C THR A 254 -7.17 -16.27 11.79
N GLU A 255 -7.95 -16.28 12.88
CA GLU A 255 -7.93 -15.17 13.85
C GLU A 255 -6.53 -14.93 14.41
N GLN A 256 -5.81 -16.00 14.77
CA GLN A 256 -4.43 -15.90 15.25
C GLN A 256 -3.50 -15.34 14.17
N GLY A 257 -3.62 -15.83 12.92
CA GLY A 257 -2.82 -15.32 11.80
C GLY A 257 -3.07 -13.83 11.55
N ALA A 258 -4.33 -13.40 11.55
CA ALA A 258 -4.72 -12.01 11.38
C ALA A 258 -4.15 -11.11 12.49
N LYS A 259 -4.17 -11.57 13.75
CA LYS A 259 -3.53 -10.87 14.86
C LYS A 259 -2.03 -10.74 14.66
N GLU A 260 -1.35 -11.85 14.36
CA GLU A 260 0.11 -11.90 14.24
C GLU A 260 0.61 -11.01 13.09
N ILE A 261 -0.05 -11.00 11.92
CA ILE A 261 0.35 -10.12 10.81
C ILE A 261 0.13 -8.64 11.11
N CYS A 262 -0.95 -8.29 11.82
CA CYS A 262 -1.19 -6.90 12.23
C CYS A 262 -0.11 -6.44 13.22
N LEU A 263 0.22 -7.28 14.21
CA LEU A 263 1.28 -7.00 15.16
C LEU A 263 2.64 -6.93 14.47
N TYR A 264 2.90 -7.82 13.50
CA TYR A 264 4.13 -7.80 12.70
C TYR A 264 4.33 -6.46 11.98
N VAL A 265 3.29 -5.94 11.33
CA VAL A 265 3.33 -4.64 10.64
C VAL A 265 3.67 -3.49 11.60
N LEU A 266 3.03 -3.49 12.78
CA LEU A 266 3.24 -2.45 13.79
C LEU A 266 4.62 -2.56 14.45
N ASP A 267 4.98 -3.74 14.92
CA ASP A 267 6.19 -3.99 15.71
C ASP A 267 7.47 -3.84 14.85
N ARG A 268 7.40 -4.17 13.55
CA ARG A 268 8.49 -3.92 12.59
C ARG A 268 8.46 -2.54 11.95
N LYS A 269 7.48 -1.70 12.28
CA LYS A 269 7.31 -0.36 11.73
C LYS A 269 7.34 -0.36 10.19
N LEU A 270 6.66 -1.32 9.57
CA LEU A 270 6.71 -1.49 8.11
C LEU A 270 6.20 -0.25 7.37
N THR A 271 5.28 0.50 7.98
CA THR A 271 4.84 1.80 7.46
C THR A 271 6.00 2.80 7.32
N GLU A 272 6.97 2.81 8.23
CA GLU A 272 8.16 3.69 8.12
C GLU A 272 9.16 3.15 7.10
N LYS A 273 9.27 1.83 6.96
CA LYS A 273 10.18 1.16 6.03
C LYS A 273 9.83 1.41 4.55
N PHE A 274 8.55 1.53 4.22
CA PHE A 274 8.05 1.63 2.83
C PHE A 274 7.29 2.93 2.51
N ASN A 275 7.30 3.94 3.41
CA ASN A 275 6.69 5.25 3.15
C ASN A 275 7.60 6.19 2.34
#